data_AF-A0A238JEV2-F1
#
_entry.id   AF-A0A238JEV2-F1
#
_cell.length_a   1.000
_cell.length_b   1.000
_cell.length_c   1.000
_cell.angle_alpha   90.00
_cell.angle_beta   90.00
_cell.angle_gamma   90.00
#
_symmetry.space_group_name_H-M   'P 1'
#
loop_
_entity.id
_entity.type
_entity.pdbx_description
1 polymer ?
#
loop_
_entity_poly.entity_id
_entity_poly.type
_entity_poly.pdbx_seq_one_letter_code
_entity_poly.pdbx_strand_id
1 'polypeptide(L)'
;MSKSLIPLSLVPPGINDERQRALVQTFGEMLAELDLTKLSLVAPMTVDARALPYLVRAFSAQEFVDPNFPEHVQRRILSEIWRLKSLQGYTAGVRLGLRLLGMQMRITQWHDMQPMGVPNTHEITFSGGRGTV
;
A
#
# COMPACT_ATOMS: atom_id res chain seq x y z
N MET A 1 2.32 11.37 -33.98
CA MET A 1 3.44 12.14 -33.40
C MET A 1 3.16 12.31 -31.93
N SER A 2 3.98 11.74 -31.05
CA SER A 2 3.85 11.95 -29.61
C SER A 2 4.12 13.43 -29.33
N LYS A 3 3.27 14.07 -28.51
CA LYS A 3 3.43 15.47 -28.14
C LYS A 3 4.65 15.54 -27.22
N SER A 4 5.70 16.26 -27.63
CA SER A 4 6.92 16.43 -26.81
C SER A 4 6.53 16.85 -25.38
N LEU A 5 7.11 16.16 -24.39
CA LEU A 5 6.87 16.45 -22.97
C LEU A 5 7.48 17.78 -22.51
N ILE A 6 8.39 18.36 -23.30
CA ILE A 6 8.98 19.67 -23.02
C ILE A 6 8.46 20.67 -24.06
N PRO A 7 7.47 21.51 -23.72
CA PRO A 7 6.96 22.52 -24.63
C PRO A 7 7.98 23.63 -24.87
N LEU A 8 8.08 24.11 -26.11
CA LEU A 8 8.99 25.19 -26.51
C LEU A 8 8.74 26.51 -25.76
N SER A 9 7.56 26.69 -25.16
CA SER A 9 7.24 27.83 -24.30
C SER A 9 8.08 27.88 -23.02
N LEU A 10 8.71 26.78 -22.62
CA LEU A 10 9.63 26.74 -21.48
C LEU A 10 11.06 27.15 -21.87
N VAL A 11 11.35 27.32 -23.16
CA VAL A 11 12.65 27.80 -23.65
C VAL A 11 12.66 29.33 -23.63
N PRO A 12 13.56 29.98 -22.88
CA PRO A 12 13.61 31.44 -22.82
C PRO A 12 13.82 32.05 -24.22
N PRO A 13 13.15 33.17 -24.55
CA PRO A 13 13.20 33.75 -25.90
C PRO A 13 14.61 34.10 -26.36
N GLY A 14 15.47 34.55 -25.44
CA GLY A 14 16.84 34.98 -25.75
C GLY A 14 17.80 33.85 -26.15
N ILE A 15 17.40 32.59 -25.97
CA ILE A 15 18.19 31.40 -26.33
C ILE A 15 17.39 30.41 -27.18
N ASN A 16 16.21 30.79 -27.67
CA ASN A 16 15.36 29.94 -28.50
C ASN A 16 15.87 29.94 -29.96
N ASP A 17 17.11 29.51 -30.14
CA ASP A 17 17.70 29.24 -31.43
C ASP A 17 17.44 27.79 -31.86
N GLU A 18 17.88 27.45 -33.07
CA GLU A 18 17.70 26.11 -33.64
C GLU A 18 18.38 25.01 -32.82
N ARG A 19 19.53 25.31 -32.20
CA ARG A 19 20.30 24.33 -31.42
C ARG A 19 19.57 24.00 -30.13
N GLN A 20 19.00 24.99 -29.46
CA GLN A 20 18.22 24.74 -28.25
C GLN A 20 16.88 24.07 -28.55
N ARG A 21 16.23 24.40 -29.67
CA ARG A 21 15.03 23.65 -30.10
C ARG A 21 15.35 22.18 -30.36
N ALA A 22 16.46 21.90 -31.06
CA ALA A 22 16.89 20.53 -31.31
C ALA A 22 17.21 19.78 -30.00
N LEU A 23 17.93 20.42 -29.07
CA LEU A 23 18.24 19.84 -27.77
C LEU A 23 16.97 19.49 -27.00
N VAL A 24 16.04 20.44 -26.88
CA VAL A 24 14.78 20.27 -26.16
C VAL A 24 13.91 19.19 -26.79
N GLN A 25 13.89 19.10 -28.11
CA GLN A 25 13.19 18.04 -28.82
C GLN A 25 13.78 16.66 -28.50
N THR A 26 15.10 16.50 -28.60
CA THR A 26 15.78 15.23 -28.28
C THR A 26 15.53 14.81 -26.83
N PHE A 27 15.62 15.74 -25.87
CA PHE A 27 15.30 15.45 -24.47
C PHE A 27 13.83 15.09 -24.27
N GLY A 28 12.91 15.80 -24.94
CA GLY A 28 11.48 15.53 -24.87
C GLY A 28 11.09 14.16 -25.44
N GLU A 29 11.75 13.74 -26.52
CA GLU A 29 11.59 12.41 -27.11
C GLU A 29 12.12 11.32 -26.16
N MET A 30 13.33 11.49 -25.60
CA MET A 30 13.90 10.57 -24.61
C MET A 30 13.02 10.44 -23.36
N LEU A 31 12.46 11.56 -22.86
CA LEU A 31 11.53 11.53 -21.73
C LEU A 31 10.21 10.84 -22.09
N ALA A 32 9.74 10.94 -23.33
CA ALA A 32 8.50 10.30 -23.76
C ALA A 32 8.62 8.76 -23.83
N GLU A 33 9.84 8.24 -23.96
CA GLU A 33 10.11 6.80 -23.85
C GLU A 33 10.12 6.30 -22.38
N LEU A 34 10.31 7.19 -21.41
CA LEU A 34 10.28 6.84 -20.00
C LEU A 34 8.85 6.68 -19.51
N ASP A 35 8.47 5.45 -19.20
CA ASP A 35 7.23 5.17 -18.47
C ASP A 35 7.41 5.50 -16.98
N LEU A 36 7.18 6.77 -16.63
CA LEU A 36 7.25 7.26 -15.24
C LEU A 36 6.25 6.56 -14.30
N THR A 37 5.19 5.93 -14.83
CA THR A 37 4.25 5.19 -13.98
C THR A 37 4.89 3.98 -13.31
N LYS A 38 5.94 3.41 -13.94
CA LYS A 38 6.75 2.32 -13.35
C LYS A 38 7.61 2.76 -12.18
N LEU A 39 7.84 4.07 -12.01
CA LEU A 39 8.54 4.64 -10.85
C LEU A 39 7.59 4.84 -9.66
N SER A 40 6.28 4.69 -9.87
CA SER A 40 5.25 4.90 -8.86
C SER A 40 5.04 3.63 -8.01
N LEU A 41 5.88 3.48 -6.97
CA LEU A 41 5.78 2.41 -5.97
C LEU A 41 4.71 2.75 -4.91
N VAL A 42 3.44 2.89 -5.31
CA VAL A 42 2.35 3.26 -4.38
C VAL A 42 1.14 2.34 -4.42
N ALA A 43 1.03 1.46 -5.42
CA ALA A 43 -0.11 0.57 -5.57
C ALA A 43 0.22 -0.87 -5.15
N PRO A 44 -0.17 -1.34 -3.94
CA PRO A 44 0.17 -2.67 -3.45
C PRO A 44 -0.34 -3.81 -4.31
N MET A 45 -1.42 -3.60 -5.07
CA MET A 45 -2.05 -4.65 -5.88
C MET A 45 -1.38 -4.85 -7.24
N THR A 46 -0.66 -3.84 -7.75
CA THR A 46 -0.11 -3.86 -9.12
C THR A 46 1.41 -3.76 -9.16
N VAL A 47 2.06 -3.42 -8.06
CA VAL A 47 3.53 -3.33 -7.99
C VAL A 47 4.19 -4.69 -8.24
N ASP A 48 5.36 -4.69 -8.87
CA ASP A 48 6.19 -5.89 -9.01
C ASP A 48 6.46 -6.53 -7.63
N ALA A 49 6.34 -7.86 -7.53
CA ALA A 49 6.49 -8.59 -6.28
C ALA A 49 7.86 -8.35 -5.62
N ARG A 50 8.92 -8.17 -6.41
CA ARG A 50 10.27 -7.87 -5.93
C ARG A 50 10.34 -6.54 -5.19
N ALA A 51 9.39 -5.64 -5.42
CA ALA A 51 9.35 -4.34 -4.79
C ALA A 51 8.45 -4.27 -3.54
N LEU A 52 7.72 -5.34 -3.20
CA LEU A 52 6.90 -5.39 -1.99
C LEU A 52 7.68 -5.09 -0.69
N PRO A 53 8.92 -5.60 -0.48
CA PRO A 53 9.69 -5.27 0.72
C PRO A 53 9.98 -3.77 0.85
N TYR A 54 10.21 -3.08 -0.28
CA TYR A 54 10.40 -1.64 -0.28
C TYR A 54 9.09 -0.91 0.03
N LEU A 55 7.96 -1.42 -0.46
CA LEU A 55 6.64 -0.86 -0.14
C LEU A 55 6.31 -1.00 1.35
N VAL A 56 6.61 -2.16 1.96
CA VAL A 56 6.49 -2.37 3.41
C VAL A 56 7.27 -1.30 4.18
N ARG A 57 8.51 -1.00 3.75
CA ARG A 57 9.32 0.04 4.38
C ARG A 57 8.78 1.44 4.10
N ALA A 58 8.39 1.75 2.88
CA ALA A 58 7.85 3.04 2.47
C ALA A 58 6.56 3.39 3.23
N PHE A 59 5.73 2.39 3.52
CA PHE A 59 4.50 2.54 4.28
C PHE A 59 4.70 2.39 5.79
N SER A 60 5.93 2.16 6.26
CA SER A 60 6.27 1.85 7.65
C SER A 60 5.37 0.72 8.23
N ALA A 61 5.21 -0.37 7.47
CA ALA A 61 4.28 -1.46 7.74
C ALA A 61 4.94 -2.71 8.37
N GLN A 62 6.19 -2.60 8.83
CA GLN A 62 7.01 -3.74 9.29
C GLN A 62 6.38 -4.49 10.47
N GLU A 63 5.60 -3.81 11.31
CA GLU A 63 4.90 -4.41 12.46
C GLU A 63 3.67 -5.24 12.05
N PHE A 64 3.16 -5.06 10.83
CA PHE A 64 1.92 -5.71 10.34
C PHE A 64 2.18 -6.81 9.31
N VAL A 65 3.34 -6.81 8.65
CA VAL A 65 3.65 -7.71 7.54
C VAL A 65 4.87 -8.56 7.88
N ASP A 66 4.64 -9.87 8.03
CA ASP A 66 5.72 -10.85 8.12
C ASP A 66 6.29 -11.16 6.72
N PRO A 67 7.63 -11.19 6.53
CA PRO A 67 8.25 -11.52 5.25
C PRO A 67 7.87 -12.91 4.71
N ASN A 68 7.52 -13.85 5.58
CA ASN A 68 7.13 -15.22 5.22
C ASN A 68 5.66 -15.34 4.84
N PHE A 69 4.88 -14.26 4.95
CA PHE A 69 3.49 -14.28 4.49
C PHE A 69 3.42 -14.51 2.98
N PRO A 70 2.42 -15.26 2.48
CA PRO A 70 2.17 -15.35 1.06
C PRO A 70 1.97 -13.97 0.44
N GLU A 71 2.45 -13.78 -0.79
CA GLU A 71 2.41 -12.48 -1.49
C GLU A 71 1.02 -11.83 -1.45
N HIS A 72 -0.04 -12.60 -1.72
CA HIS A 72 -1.41 -12.11 -1.72
C HIS A 72 -1.85 -11.57 -0.34
N VAL A 73 -1.34 -12.13 0.75
CA VAL A 73 -1.61 -11.65 2.12
C VAL A 73 -0.87 -10.33 2.36
N GLN A 74 0.41 -10.24 1.98
CA GLN A 74 1.19 -9.01 2.10
C GLN A 74 0.52 -7.86 1.35
N ARG A 75 0.09 -8.10 0.10
CA ARG A 75 -0.61 -7.10 -0.73
C ARG A 75 -1.92 -6.64 -0.10
N ARG A 76 -2.72 -7.58 0.42
CA ARG A 76 -3.99 -7.30 1.10
C ARG A 76 -3.81 -6.47 2.38
N ILE A 77 -2.75 -6.73 3.15
CA ILE A 77 -2.42 -5.91 4.33
C ILE A 77 -1.99 -4.51 3.90
N LEU A 78 -1.10 -4.42 2.91
CA LEU A 78 -0.57 -3.14 2.42
C LEU A 78 -1.65 -2.26 1.78
N SER A 79 -2.68 -2.84 1.15
CA SER A 79 -3.81 -2.07 0.60
C SER A 79 -4.67 -1.40 1.67
N GLU A 80 -4.70 -1.96 2.89
CA GLU A 80 -5.50 -1.45 4.02
C GLU A 80 -4.63 -0.82 5.12
N ILE A 81 -3.33 -0.62 4.88
CA ILE A 81 -2.35 -0.28 5.92
C ILE A 81 -2.71 1.01 6.68
N TRP A 82 -3.18 2.04 5.97
CA TRP A 82 -3.53 3.32 6.59
C TRP A 82 -4.72 3.20 7.54
N ARG A 83 -5.70 2.37 7.18
CA ARG A 83 -6.85 2.06 8.02
C ARG A 83 -6.46 1.18 9.19
N LEU A 84 -5.56 0.23 8.99
CA LEU A 84 -5.08 -0.65 10.06
C LEU A 84 -4.32 0.16 11.13
N LYS A 85 -3.47 1.09 10.69
CA LYS A 85 -2.74 2.02 11.56
C LYS A 85 -3.67 2.96 12.34
N SER A 86 -4.69 3.53 11.69
CA SER A 86 -5.63 4.42 12.38
C SER A 86 -6.48 3.71 13.45
N LEU A 87 -6.57 2.38 13.39
CA LEU A 87 -7.30 1.55 14.32
C LEU A 87 -6.40 0.83 15.35
N GLN A 88 -5.11 1.19 15.41
CA GLN A 88 -4.19 0.61 16.39
C GLN A 88 -4.67 0.90 17.82
N GLY A 89 -4.63 -0.11 18.69
CA GLY A 89 -5.15 -0.03 20.06
C GLY A 89 -6.66 -0.27 20.19
N TYR A 90 -7.40 -0.39 19.08
CA TYR A 90 -8.84 -0.66 19.10
C TYR A 90 -9.16 -2.12 18.74
N THR A 91 -10.24 -2.63 19.32
CA THR A 91 -10.84 -3.93 18.94
C THR A 91 -11.12 -4.01 17.43
N ALA A 92 -11.52 -2.90 16.81
CA ALA A 92 -11.76 -2.82 15.37
C ALA A 92 -10.48 -3.08 14.55
N GLY A 93 -9.31 -2.63 15.03
CA GLY A 93 -8.02 -2.87 14.40
C GLY A 93 -7.63 -4.35 14.47
N VAL A 94 -7.78 -4.98 15.64
CA VAL A 94 -7.55 -6.42 15.81
C VAL A 94 -8.46 -7.24 14.89
N ARG A 95 -9.75 -6.87 14.82
CA ARG A 95 -10.72 -7.50 13.91
C ARG A 95 -10.31 -7.38 12.45
N LEU A 96 -9.88 -6.19 12.03
CA LEU A 96 -9.44 -5.93 10.67
C LEU A 96 -8.19 -6.74 10.35
N GLY A 97 -7.17 -6.70 11.20
CA GLY A 97 -5.92 -7.46 11.02
C GLY A 97 -6.17 -8.95 10.85
N LEU A 98 -6.96 -9.56 11.74
CA LEU A 98 -7.32 -10.98 11.63
C LEU A 98 -8.10 -11.28 10.35
N ARG A 99 -9.03 -10.41 9.94
CA ARG A 99 -9.75 -10.56 8.66
C ARG A 99 -8.82 -10.50 7.46
N LEU A 100 -7.82 -9.61 7.47
CA LEU A 100 -6.78 -9.51 6.44
C LEU A 100 -5.84 -10.72 6.41
N LEU A 101 -5.89 -11.59 7.43
CA LEU A 101 -5.24 -12.89 7.46
C LEU A 101 -6.21 -14.03 7.09
N GLY A 102 -7.47 -13.74 6.78
CA GLY A 102 -8.50 -14.74 6.49
C GLY A 102 -9.08 -15.41 7.75
N MET A 103 -8.88 -14.81 8.92
CA MET A 103 -9.39 -15.29 10.19
C MET A 103 -10.63 -14.52 10.64
N GLN A 104 -11.43 -15.16 11.49
CA GLN A 104 -12.55 -14.52 12.17
C GLN A 104 -12.25 -14.38 13.66
N MET A 105 -12.74 -13.30 14.25
CA MET A 105 -12.54 -12.99 15.67
C MET A 105 -13.88 -12.85 16.36
N ARG A 106 -13.99 -13.46 17.53
CA ARG A 106 -15.03 -13.21 18.53
C ARG A 106 -14.37 -12.66 19.78
N ILE A 107 -14.92 -11.58 20.31
CA ILE A 107 -14.55 -11.06 21.63
C ILE A 107 -15.76 -11.24 22.52
N THR A 108 -15.55 -11.89 23.66
CA THR A 108 -16.56 -12.06 24.70
C THR A 108 -16.10 -11.23 25.90
N GLN A 109 -16.91 -10.25 26.31
CA GLN A 109 -16.62 -9.45 27.50
C GLN A 109 -16.93 -10.26 28.75
N TRP A 110 -16.24 -9.97 29.87
CA TRP A 110 -16.43 -10.68 31.14
C TRP A 110 -17.90 -10.76 31.60
N HIS A 111 -18.70 -9.72 31.34
CA HIS A 111 -20.12 -9.67 31.71
C HIS A 111 -21.03 -10.50 30.79
N ASP A 112 -20.56 -10.89 29.61
CA ASP A 112 -21.29 -11.73 28.65
C ASP A 112 -20.95 -13.24 28.83
N MET A 113 -20.01 -13.58 29.71
CA MET A 113 -19.58 -14.97 29.97
C MET A 113 -20.53 -15.69 30.95
N GLN A 114 -20.65 -17.02 30.81
CA GLN A 114 -21.35 -17.88 31.77
C GLN A 114 -20.43 -19.03 32.23
N PRO A 115 -19.96 -19.06 33.49
CA PRO A 115 -20.17 -18.04 34.53
C PRO A 115 -19.50 -16.70 34.20
N MET A 116 -19.92 -15.62 34.88
CA MET A 116 -19.37 -14.28 34.67
C MET A 116 -17.85 -14.27 34.92
N GLY A 117 -17.10 -13.68 33.98
CA GLY A 117 -15.64 -13.62 34.03
C GLY A 117 -15.10 -12.63 35.07
N VAL A 118 -13.77 -12.54 35.18
CA VAL A 118 -13.10 -11.58 36.07
C VAL A 118 -13.41 -10.15 35.60
N PRO A 119 -13.79 -9.20 36.48
CA PRO A 119 -14.11 -7.84 36.08
C PRO A 119 -13.00 -7.18 35.25
N ASN A 120 -13.41 -6.44 34.21
CA ASN A 120 -12.51 -5.76 33.27
C ASN A 120 -11.63 -6.69 32.40
N THR A 121 -12.02 -7.97 32.26
CA THR A 121 -11.34 -8.91 31.34
C THR A 121 -12.19 -9.23 30.12
N HIS A 122 -11.56 -9.78 29.09
CA HIS A 122 -12.25 -10.27 27.90
C HIS A 122 -11.49 -11.46 27.32
N GLU A 123 -12.22 -12.35 26.68
CA GLU A 123 -11.64 -13.46 25.93
C GLU A 123 -11.70 -13.14 24.44
N ILE A 124 -10.58 -13.37 23.75
CA ILE A 124 -10.48 -13.23 22.30
C ILE A 124 -10.31 -14.63 21.70
N THR A 125 -11.34 -15.12 21.04
CA THR A 125 -11.28 -16.37 20.28
C THR A 125 -11.15 -16.05 18.80
N PHE A 126 -10.12 -16.60 18.16
CA PHE A 126 -9.97 -16.52 16.71
C PHE A 126 -10.04 -17.91 16.08
N SER A 127 -10.66 -18.00 14.92
CA SER A 127 -10.78 -19.24 14.16
C SER A 127 -10.18 -19.08 12.77
N GLY A 128 -9.38 -20.08 12.38
CA GLY A 128 -8.81 -20.20 11.04
C GLY A 128 -9.61 -21.20 10.23
N GLY A 129 -10.16 -20.77 9.11
CA GLY A 129 -10.89 -21.61 8.17
C GLY A 129 -11.10 -20.84 6.86
N ARG A 130 -11.14 -21.54 5.72
CA ARG A 130 -11.41 -20.94 4.41
C ARG A 130 -12.80 -20.29 4.43
N GLY A 131 -12.89 -19.04 4.89
CA GLY A 131 -14.04 -18.19 4.68
C GLY A 131 -14.11 -17.88 3.20
N THR A 132 -15.10 -18.44 2.52
CA THR A 132 -15.53 -17.97 1.19
C THR A 132 -15.78 -16.47 1.27
N VAL A 133 -15.09 -15.75 0.40
CA VAL A 133 -15.23 -14.30 0.15
C VAL A 133 -16.68 -13.96 -0.16
#